data_AF-A0A8T3NIB7-F1
#
_entry.id   AF-A0A8T3NIB7-F1
#
_cell.length_a   1.000
_cell.length_b   1.000
_cell.length_c   1.000
_cell.angle_alpha   90.00
_cell.angle_beta   90.00
_cell.angle_gamma   90.00
#
_symmetry.space_group_name_H-M   'P 1'
#
loop_
_entity.id
_entity.type
_entity.pdbx_description
1 polymer ?
#
loop_
_entity_poly.entity_id
_entity_poly.type
_entity_poly.pdbx_seq_one_letter_code
_entity_poly.pdbx_strand_id
1 'polypeptide(L)'
;MRAYLELVRVPNLFTAVGDVVAGYLLLSRGVGVDRRALVTVAAASVALYAAGVVLNDYFDRDLDRVERPERPVPSGRVTPRSALLLGGGLLGLGCLLALAAGAVSGLVALLLATCIVLYDARGKRVPYVGSLNMGACRFLNVALG
;
A
#
# COMPACT_ATOMS: atom_id res chain seq x y z
N MET A 1 -5.78 19.11 6.22
CA MET A 1 -4.78 18.18 6.82
C MET A 1 -5.43 16.94 7.44
N ARG A 2 -6.32 17.06 8.44
CA ARG A 2 -6.91 15.90 9.16
C ARG A 2 -7.58 14.86 8.23
N ALA A 3 -8.37 15.30 7.26
CA ALA A 3 -9.05 14.39 6.32
C ALA A 3 -8.08 13.53 5.49
N TYR A 4 -6.90 14.04 5.15
CA TYR A 4 -5.87 13.27 4.44
C TYR A 4 -5.16 12.26 5.34
N LEU A 5 -4.95 12.59 6.62
CA LEU A 5 -4.38 11.65 7.61
C LEU A 5 -5.35 10.51 7.91
N GLU A 6 -6.65 10.82 7.98
CA GLU A 6 -7.72 9.84 8.12
C GLU A 6 -7.79 8.92 6.89
N LEU A 7 -7.70 9.51 5.68
CA LEU A 7 -7.71 8.77 4.42
C LEU A 7 -6.54 7.79 4.29
N VAL A 8 -5.34 8.19 4.71
CA VAL A 8 -4.14 7.32 4.66
C VAL A 8 -4.14 6.27 5.78
N ARG A 9 -5.04 6.39 6.77
CA ARG A 9 -5.09 5.53 7.97
C ARG A 9 -3.72 5.41 8.64
N VAL A 10 -3.13 6.55 9.01
CA VAL A 10 -1.77 6.65 9.60
C VAL A 10 -1.45 5.60 10.66
N PRO A 11 -2.35 5.25 11.61
CA PRO A 11 -2.05 4.22 12.61
C PRO A 11 -1.73 2.84 12.00
N ASN A 12 -2.28 2.51 10.84
CA ASN A 12 -2.03 1.21 10.21
C ASN A 12 -0.69 1.14 9.49
N LEU A 13 -0.06 2.29 9.17
CA LEU A 13 1.24 2.32 8.47
C LEU A 13 2.34 1.62 9.26
N PHE A 14 2.27 1.66 10.60
CA PHE A 14 3.24 0.98 11.46
C PHE A 14 3.25 -0.54 11.27
N THR A 15 2.09 -1.14 10.92
CA THR A 15 2.02 -2.58 10.66
C THR A 15 2.77 -2.98 9.39
N ALA A 16 2.73 -2.12 8.36
CA ALA A 16 3.42 -2.37 7.09
C ALA A 16 4.95 -2.30 7.23
N VAL A 17 5.46 -1.49 8.15
CA VAL A 17 6.90 -1.42 8.47
C VAL A 17 7.37 -2.73 9.11
N GLY A 18 6.56 -3.31 10.01
CA GLY A 18 6.90 -4.58 10.67
C GLY A 18 7.11 -5.72 9.67
N ASP A 19 6.22 -5.84 8.68
CA ASP A 19 6.29 -6.85 7.62
C ASP A 19 7.63 -6.79 6.85
N VAL A 20 8.04 -5.58 6.44
CA VAL A 20 9.25 -5.37 5.63
C VAL A 20 10.52 -5.54 6.44
N VAL A 21 10.55 -5.04 7.67
CA VAL A 21 11.71 -5.24 8.54
C VAL A 21 11.92 -6.73 8.80
N ALA A 22 10.83 -7.49 9.00
CA ALA A 22 10.91 -8.94 9.16
C ALA A 22 11.47 -9.64 7.90
N GLY A 23 10.94 -9.32 6.72
CA GLY A 23 11.45 -9.85 5.44
C GLY A 23 12.94 -9.57 5.23
N TYR A 24 13.34 -8.32 5.43
CA TYR A 24 14.71 -7.88 5.20
C TYR A 24 15.71 -8.59 6.11
N LEU A 25 15.36 -8.75 7.39
CA LEU A 25 16.20 -9.46 8.35
C LEU A 25 16.28 -10.97 8.04
N LEU A 26 15.20 -11.57 7.55
CA LEU A 26 15.18 -12.98 7.15
C LEU A 26 16.06 -13.22 5.92
N LEU A 27 15.99 -12.35 4.90
CA LEU A 27 16.79 -12.47 3.68
C LEU A 27 18.27 -12.14 3.90
N SER A 28 18.57 -11.11 4.69
CA SER A 28 19.95 -10.74 5.04
C SER A 28 20.61 -11.72 6.02
N ARG A 29 19.85 -12.65 6.61
CA ARG A 29 20.30 -13.55 7.70
C ARG A 29 20.94 -12.80 8.87
N GLY A 30 20.61 -11.52 9.06
CA GLY A 30 21.17 -10.66 10.09
C GLY A 30 22.63 -10.21 9.88
N VAL A 31 23.25 -10.49 8.73
CA VAL A 31 24.66 -10.12 8.45
C VAL A 31 24.68 -9.05 7.35
N GLY A 32 25.43 -7.95 7.58
CA GLY A 32 25.63 -6.92 6.55
C GLY A 32 24.39 -6.06 6.26
N VAL A 33 23.55 -5.78 7.26
CA VAL A 33 22.36 -4.93 7.13
C VAL A 33 22.75 -3.51 6.69
N ASP A 34 22.56 -3.22 5.41
CA ASP A 34 22.63 -1.84 4.92
C ASP A 34 21.42 -1.05 5.43
N ARG A 35 21.68 -0.11 6.34
CA ARG A 35 20.65 0.78 6.90
C ARG A 35 19.97 1.62 5.83
N ARG A 36 20.67 2.01 4.77
CA ARG A 36 20.08 2.82 3.69
C ARG A 36 19.09 2.00 2.89
N ALA A 37 19.46 0.78 2.51
CA ALA A 37 18.54 -0.16 1.86
C ALA A 37 17.31 -0.44 2.74
N LEU A 38 17.51 -0.74 4.03
CA LEU A 38 16.40 -1.00 4.97
C LEU A 38 15.41 0.18 5.07
N VAL A 39 15.93 1.41 5.23
CA VAL A 39 15.08 2.61 5.31
C VAL A 39 14.34 2.88 4.01
N THR A 40 15.00 2.65 2.86
CA THR A 40 14.38 2.88 1.54
C THR A 40 13.28 1.85 1.23
N VAL A 41 13.46 0.56 1.54
CA VAL A 41 12.39 -0.45 1.38
C VAL A 41 11.25 -0.25 2.38
N ALA A 42 11.55 0.18 3.61
CA ALA A 42 10.51 0.52 4.60
C ALA A 42 9.66 1.72 4.13
N ALA A 43 10.30 2.76 3.59
CA ALA A 43 9.60 3.89 3.00
C ALA A 43 8.76 3.47 1.77
N ALA A 44 9.28 2.56 0.94
CA ALA A 44 8.54 2.00 -0.19
C ALA A 44 7.26 1.27 0.27
N SER A 45 7.36 0.41 1.28
CA SER A 45 6.21 -0.30 1.86
C SER A 45 5.16 0.65 2.43
N VAL A 46 5.57 1.65 3.21
CA VAL A 46 4.65 2.65 3.76
C VAL A 46 3.91 3.39 2.63
N ALA A 47 4.61 3.75 1.55
CA ALA A 47 4.00 4.41 0.40
C ALA A 47 3.01 3.48 -0.34
N LEU A 48 3.38 2.22 -0.60
CA LEU A 48 2.49 1.24 -1.25
C LEU A 48 1.26 0.90 -0.40
N TYR A 49 1.43 0.75 0.92
CA TYR A 49 0.32 0.53 1.83
C TYR A 49 -0.64 1.74 1.84
N ALA A 50 -0.10 2.95 1.97
CA ALA A 50 -0.88 4.18 1.92
C ALA A 50 -1.62 4.30 0.58
N ALA A 51 -0.98 3.95 -0.54
CA ALA A 51 -1.60 3.92 -1.86
C ALA A 51 -2.80 2.97 -1.89
N GLY A 52 -2.65 1.73 -1.42
CA GLY A 52 -3.76 0.76 -1.39
C GLY A 52 -4.93 1.20 -0.52
N VAL A 53 -4.67 1.81 0.63
CA VAL A 53 -5.75 2.35 1.47
C VAL A 53 -6.50 3.49 0.77
N VAL A 54 -5.77 4.44 0.18
CA VAL A 54 -6.35 5.60 -0.51
C VAL A 54 -7.13 5.15 -1.75
N LEU A 55 -6.57 4.23 -2.54
CA LEU A 55 -7.20 3.70 -3.74
C LEU A 55 -8.44 2.87 -3.38
N ASN A 56 -8.39 2.06 -2.31
CA ASN A 56 -9.56 1.32 -1.86
C ASN A 56 -10.75 2.25 -1.59
N ASP A 57 -10.55 3.34 -0.85
CA ASP A 57 -11.59 4.36 -0.58
C ASP A 57 -12.06 5.07 -1.88
N TYR A 58 -11.16 5.28 -2.85
CA TYR A 58 -11.53 5.83 -4.16
C TYR A 58 -12.44 4.90 -4.96
N PHE A 59 -12.16 3.59 -4.96
CA PHE A 59 -12.93 2.57 -5.68
C PHE A 59 -14.24 2.21 -4.95
N ASP A 60 -14.27 2.33 -3.62
CA ASP A 60 -15.47 2.08 -2.80
C ASP A 60 -16.39 3.29 -2.63
N ARG A 61 -16.01 4.46 -3.14
CA ARG A 61 -16.73 5.72 -2.92
C ARG A 61 -18.26 5.64 -3.08
N ASP A 62 -18.76 4.89 -4.07
CA ASP A 62 -20.21 4.83 -4.34
C ASP A 62 -20.94 3.93 -3.34
N LEU A 63 -20.29 2.85 -2.89
CA LEU A 63 -20.78 1.98 -1.82
C LEU A 63 -20.69 2.69 -0.46
N ASP A 64 -19.54 3.32 -0.19
CA ASP A 64 -19.29 4.05 1.04
C ASP A 64 -20.22 5.26 1.20
N ARG A 65 -20.76 5.83 0.13
CA ARG A 65 -21.81 6.87 0.23
C ARG A 65 -23.08 6.38 0.93
N VAL A 66 -23.37 5.08 0.85
CA VAL A 66 -24.54 4.47 1.47
C VAL A 66 -24.17 3.87 2.83
N GLU A 67 -23.07 3.11 2.90
CA GLU A 67 -22.71 2.37 4.12
C GLU A 67 -21.94 3.19 5.15
N ARG A 68 -21.11 4.15 4.70
CA ARG A 68 -20.14 4.89 5.53
C ARG A 68 -19.96 6.34 5.04
N PRO A 69 -21.04 7.13 5.01
CA PRO A 69 -21.05 8.48 4.44
C PRO A 69 -20.07 9.44 5.12
N GLU A 70 -19.61 9.13 6.34
CA GLU A 70 -18.64 9.90 7.11
C GLU A 70 -17.21 9.84 6.54
N ARG A 71 -16.87 8.85 5.70
CA ARG A 71 -15.52 8.69 5.16
C ARG A 71 -15.09 9.89 4.30
N PRO A 72 -13.78 10.21 4.22
CA PRO A 72 -13.31 11.46 3.60
C PRO A 72 -13.74 11.66 2.13
N VAL A 73 -13.76 10.60 1.32
CA VAL A 73 -14.14 10.64 -0.09
C VAL A 73 -15.66 10.80 -0.29
N PRO A 74 -16.53 9.93 0.26
CA PRO A 74 -17.98 10.07 0.11
C PRO A 74 -18.54 11.32 0.79
N SER A 75 -17.93 11.77 1.90
CA SER A 75 -18.36 12.99 2.61
C SER A 75 -17.96 14.29 1.88
N GLY A 76 -17.24 14.19 0.75
CA GLY A 76 -16.75 15.36 -0.01
C GLY A 76 -15.59 16.11 0.64
N ARG A 77 -15.05 15.66 1.79
CA ARG A 77 -13.89 16.27 2.45
C ARG A 77 -12.61 16.10 1.61
N VAL A 78 -12.56 15.07 0.78
CA VAL A 78 -11.52 14.82 -0.22
C VAL A 78 -12.20 14.50 -1.55
N THR A 79 -11.82 15.21 -2.62
CA THR A 79 -12.39 14.92 -3.94
C THR A 79 -11.91 13.56 -4.46
N PRO A 80 -12.72 12.82 -5.23
CA PRO A 80 -12.27 11.57 -5.84
C PRO A 80 -11.02 11.74 -6.71
N ARG A 81 -10.89 12.88 -7.41
CA ARG A 81 -9.69 13.21 -8.21
C ARG A 81 -8.46 13.36 -7.32
N SER A 82 -8.57 14.04 -6.19
CA SER A 82 -7.47 14.18 -5.22
C SER A 82 -7.07 12.83 -4.63
N ALA A 83 -8.03 11.97 -4.30
CA ALA A 83 -7.76 10.62 -3.80
C ALA A 83 -7.03 9.77 -4.86
N LEU A 84 -7.48 9.81 -6.12
CA LEU A 84 -6.82 9.08 -7.20
C LEU A 84 -5.37 9.56 -7.45
N LEU A 85 -5.15 10.88 -7.48
CA LEU A 85 -3.82 11.45 -7.67
C LEU A 85 -2.89 11.12 -6.50
N LEU A 86 -3.40 11.17 -5.26
CA LEU A 86 -2.63 10.81 -4.07
C LEU A 86 -2.29 9.31 -4.08
N GLY A 87 -3.29 8.44 -4.30
CA GLY A 87 -3.11 7.00 -4.34
C GLY A 87 -2.15 6.57 -5.45
N GLY A 88 -2.35 7.06 -6.68
CA GLY A 88 -1.45 6.78 -7.80
C GLY A 88 -0.04 7.35 -7.60
N GLY A 89 0.08 8.55 -7.02
CA GLY A 89 1.37 9.17 -6.69
C GLY A 89 2.15 8.37 -5.64
N LEU A 90 1.47 7.92 -4.58
CA LEU A 90 2.06 7.05 -3.56
C LEU A 90 2.47 5.68 -4.13
N LEU A 91 1.65 5.12 -5.02
CA LEU A 91 1.94 3.85 -5.69
C LEU A 91 3.22 3.95 -6.53
N GLY A 92 3.32 5.02 -7.34
CA GLY A 92 4.51 5.32 -8.15
C GLY A 92 5.74 5.59 -7.29
N LEU A 93 5.60 6.41 -6.25
CA LEU A 93 6.68 6.70 -5.30
C LEU A 93 7.20 5.43 -4.63
N GLY A 94 6.31 4.54 -4.17
CA GLY A 94 6.67 3.27 -3.57
C GLY A 94 7.50 2.38 -4.51
N CYS A 95 7.07 2.27 -5.77
CA CYS A 95 7.83 1.52 -6.79
C CYS A 95 9.21 2.14 -7.08
N LEU A 96 9.30 3.47 -7.17
CA LEU A 96 10.57 4.18 -7.39
C LEU A 96 11.54 3.99 -6.23
N LEU A 97 11.05 4.08 -4.99
CA LEU A 97 11.87 3.85 -3.79
C LEU A 97 12.37 2.40 -3.73
N ALA A 98 11.51 1.43 -4.06
CA ALA A 98 11.90 0.03 -4.11
C ALA A 98 12.95 -0.26 -5.20
N LEU A 99 12.79 0.34 -6.39
CA LEU A 99 13.80 0.26 -7.46
C LEU A 99 15.13 0.88 -7.06
N ALA A 100 15.10 1.99 -6.30
CA ALA A 100 16.30 2.63 -5.78
C ALA A 100 17.02 1.78 -4.71
N ALA A 101 16.29 0.92 -3.99
CA ALA A 101 16.87 -0.06 -3.08
C ALA A 101 17.47 -1.27 -3.80
N GLY A 102 16.91 -1.65 -4.96
CA GLY A 102 17.45 -2.68 -5.84
C GLY A 102 16.47 -3.19 -6.89
N ALA A 103 16.98 -3.82 -7.95
CA ALA A 103 16.17 -4.31 -9.05
C ALA A 103 15.14 -5.38 -8.61
N VAL A 104 15.53 -6.27 -7.68
CA VAL A 104 14.64 -7.31 -7.13
C VAL A 104 13.52 -6.69 -6.31
N SER A 105 13.83 -5.78 -5.39
CA SER A 105 12.83 -5.04 -4.60
C SER A 105 11.89 -4.26 -5.51
N GLY A 106 12.40 -3.63 -6.58
CA GLY A 106 11.59 -2.97 -7.59
C GLY A 106 10.59 -3.92 -8.29
N LEU A 107 11.02 -5.12 -8.69
CA LEU A 107 10.12 -6.12 -9.28
C LEU A 107 9.04 -6.56 -8.30
N VAL A 108 9.41 -6.83 -7.04
CA VAL A 108 8.44 -7.20 -5.99
C VAL A 108 7.44 -6.06 -5.75
N ALA A 109 7.90 -4.80 -5.72
CA ALA A 109 7.03 -3.64 -5.58
C ALA A 109 6.06 -3.48 -6.75
N LEU A 110 6.47 -3.75 -8.00
CA LEU A 110 5.59 -3.73 -9.17
C LEU A 110 4.52 -4.82 -9.10
N LEU A 111 4.88 -6.03 -8.67
CA LEU A 111 3.93 -7.12 -8.42
C LEU A 111 2.94 -6.74 -7.32
N LEU A 112 3.43 -6.18 -6.20
CA LEU A 112 2.60 -5.71 -5.10
C LEU A 112 1.65 -4.60 -5.55
N ALA A 113 2.13 -3.60 -6.29
CA ALA A 113 1.32 -2.53 -6.84
C ALA A 113 0.22 -3.07 -7.78
N THR A 114 0.53 -4.08 -8.57
CA THR A 114 -0.44 -4.78 -9.43
C THR A 114 -1.51 -5.48 -8.58
N CYS A 115 -1.11 -6.23 -7.54
CA CYS A 115 -2.04 -6.87 -6.62
C CYS A 115 -2.96 -5.87 -5.91
N ILE A 116 -2.43 -4.72 -5.47
CA ILE A 116 -3.21 -3.63 -4.87
C ILE A 116 -4.29 -3.14 -5.84
N VAL A 117 -3.90 -2.75 -7.06
CA VAL A 117 -4.85 -2.24 -8.05
C VAL A 117 -5.89 -3.29 -8.43
N LEU A 118 -5.47 -4.55 -8.61
CA LEU A 118 -6.39 -5.66 -8.89
C LEU A 118 -7.38 -5.88 -7.74
N TYR A 119 -6.93 -5.80 -6.50
CA TYR A 119 -7.79 -5.93 -5.31
C TYR A 119 -8.86 -4.85 -5.29
N ASP A 120 -8.42 -3.59 -5.39
CA ASP A 120 -9.27 -2.43 -5.21
C ASP A 120 -10.28 -2.29 -6.34
N ALA A 121 -9.87 -2.56 -7.59
CA ALA A 121 -10.72 -2.39 -8.75
C ALA A 121 -11.78 -3.49 -8.89
N ARG A 122 -11.43 -4.75 -8.61
CA ARG A 122 -12.31 -5.91 -8.89
C ARG A 122 -12.23 -7.04 -7.88
N GLY A 123 -11.04 -7.36 -7.40
CA GLY A 123 -10.78 -8.59 -6.64
C GLY A 123 -11.60 -8.72 -5.37
N LYS A 124 -11.85 -7.62 -4.67
CA LYS A 124 -12.62 -7.62 -3.41
C LYS A 124 -14.11 -7.98 -3.57
N ARG A 125 -14.65 -7.96 -4.79
CA ARG A 125 -16.07 -8.30 -5.07
C ARG A 125 -16.27 -9.79 -5.34
N VAL A 126 -15.19 -10.54 -5.53
CA VAL A 126 -15.23 -11.97 -5.84
C VAL A 126 -14.93 -12.76 -4.57
N PRO A 127 -15.87 -13.63 -4.10
CA PRO A 127 -15.65 -14.48 -2.94
C PRO A 127 -14.36 -15.30 -3.06
N TYR A 128 -13.63 -15.47 -1.95
CA TYR A 128 -12.34 -16.18 -1.84
C TYR A 128 -11.15 -15.53 -2.58
N VAL A 129 -11.35 -15.02 -3.79
CA VAL A 129 -10.31 -14.33 -4.58
C VAL A 129 -9.85 -13.05 -3.88
N GLY A 130 -10.77 -12.29 -3.27
CA GLY A 130 -10.43 -11.12 -2.48
C GLY A 130 -9.48 -11.45 -1.32
N SER A 131 -9.76 -12.50 -0.56
CA SER A 131 -8.93 -12.96 0.54
C SER A 131 -7.56 -13.46 0.08
N LEU A 132 -7.52 -14.20 -1.03
CA LEU A 132 -6.26 -14.67 -1.64
C LEU A 132 -5.40 -13.50 -2.10
N ASN A 133 -5.98 -12.49 -2.75
CA ASN A 133 -5.23 -11.33 -3.21
C ASN A 133 -4.74 -10.46 -2.04
N MET A 134 -5.53 -10.30 -0.97
CA MET A 134 -5.05 -9.66 0.26
C MET A 134 -3.89 -10.44 0.91
N GLY A 135 -3.96 -11.78 0.91
CA GLY A 135 -2.85 -12.63 1.33
C GLY A 135 -1.61 -12.42 0.47
N ALA A 136 -1.77 -12.33 -0.85
CA ALA A 136 -0.68 -12.04 -1.78
C ALA A 136 -0.06 -10.66 -1.55
N CYS A 137 -0.88 -9.61 -1.33
CA CYS A 137 -0.38 -8.29 -0.97
C CYS A 137 0.47 -8.33 0.31
N ARG A 138 0.02 -9.04 1.34
CA ARG A 138 0.78 -9.18 2.60
C ARG A 138 2.07 -9.94 2.41
N PHE A 139 2.04 -11.05 1.69
CA PHE A 139 3.23 -11.84 1.39
C PHE A 139 4.25 -11.02 0.58
N LEU A 140 3.82 -10.33 -0.47
CA LEU A 140 4.68 -9.50 -1.30
C LEU A 140 5.24 -8.30 -0.53
N ASN A 141 4.49 -7.75 0.42
CA ASN A 141 5.00 -6.71 1.31
C ASN A 141 6.14 -7.26 2.19
N VAL A 142 5.98 -8.45 2.78
CA VAL A 142 7.08 -9.10 3.51
C VAL A 142 8.27 -9.36 2.57
N ALA A 143 8.04 -9.89 1.38
CA ALA A 143 9.10 -10.19 0.41
C ALA A 143 9.80 -8.96 -0.20
N LEU A 144 9.26 -7.76 0.00
CA LEU A 144 9.85 -6.50 -0.46
C LEU A 144 11.07 -6.11 0.38
N GLY A 145 11.06 -6.46 1.67
CA GLY A 145 12.21 -6.38 2.54
C GLY A 145 13.10 -7.58 2.35
#